data_AF-A0A1X7SPX0-F1
#
_entry.id   AF-A0A1X7SPX0-F1
#
_cell.length_a   1.000
_cell.length_b   1.000
_cell.length_c   1.000
_cell.angle_alpha   90.00
_cell.angle_beta   90.00
_cell.angle_gamma   90.00
#
_symmetry.space_group_name_H-M   'P 1'
#
loop_
_entity.id
_entity.type
_entity.pdbx_description
1 polymer ?
#
loop_
_entity_poly.entity_id
_entity_poly.type
_entity_poly.pdbx_seq_one_letter_code
_entity_poly.pdbx_strand_id
1 'polypeptide(L)' 'LCKRPLTTAEFIPFLTKIDPIYREEEEAYKAWFNKTPLGKKRAKAIKEAMGEDDGGGGKKEKGKEKKK' A
#
# COMPACT_ATOMS: atom_id res chain seq x y z
N LEU A 1 36.25 2.98 15.02
CA LEU A 1 35.34 2.05 14.32
C LEU A 1 35.61 2.16 12.83
N CYS A 2 36.21 1.12 12.22
CA CYS A 2 36.40 1.08 10.77
C CYS A 2 35.03 1.07 10.08
N LYS A 3 34.74 2.10 9.28
CA LYS A 3 33.50 2.17 8.48
C LYS A 3 33.70 1.31 7.23
N ARG A 4 33.28 0.05 7.29
CA ARG A 4 33.23 -0.84 6.11
C ARG A 4 31.85 -0.73 5.48
N PRO A 5 31.73 -0.40 4.18
CA PRO A 5 30.45 -0.40 3.50
C PRO A 5 29.90 -1.84 3.40
N LEU A 6 28.59 -1.95 3.52
CA LEU A 6 27.89 -3.21 3.27
C LEU A 6 27.93 -3.54 1.78
N THR A 7 28.13 -4.81 1.47
CA THR A 7 28.18 -5.35 0.12
C THR A 7 26.86 -6.05 -0.23
N THR A 8 26.55 -6.16 -1.53
CA THR A 8 25.32 -6.82 -2.01
C THR A 8 25.14 -8.23 -1.44
N ALA A 9 26.23 -8.99 -1.32
CA ALA A 9 26.22 -10.35 -0.79
C ALA A 9 25.71 -10.43 0.66
N GLU A 10 25.93 -9.37 1.45
CA GLU A 10 25.50 -9.31 2.85
C GLU A 10 23.99 -9.09 3.00
N PHE A 11 23.30 -8.62 1.96
CA PHE A 11 21.84 -8.45 1.97
C PHE A 11 21.08 -9.75 1.65
N ILE A 12 21.71 -10.66 0.89
CA ILE A 12 21.07 -11.90 0.42
C ILE A 12 20.48 -12.74 1.58
N PRO A 13 21.21 -13.01 2.68
CA PRO A 13 20.69 -13.84 3.78
C PRO A 13 19.50 -13.22 4.51
N PHE A 14 19.30 -11.91 4.41
CA PHE A 14 18.15 -11.22 4.98
C PHE A 14 16.96 -11.26 4.04
N LEU A 15 17.18 -11.04 2.74
CA LEU A 15 16.13 -11.10 1.73
C LEU A 15 15.53 -12.51 1.61
N THR A 16 16.34 -13.56 1.75
CA THR A 16 15.85 -14.96 1.67
C THR A 16 14.93 -15.36 2.82
N LYS A 17 14.89 -14.59 3.91
CA LYS A 17 14.01 -14.85 5.07
C LYS A 17 12.65 -14.18 4.93
N ILE A 18 12.50 -13.28 3.98
CA ILE A 18 11.24 -12.56 3.75
C ILE A 18 10.33 -13.48 2.94
N ASP A 19 9.13 -13.71 3.45
CA ASP A 19 8.11 -14.48 2.75
C ASP A 19 7.62 -13.67 1.53
N PRO A 20 7.65 -14.23 0.30
CA PRO A 20 7.14 -13.52 -0.87
C PRO A 20 5.66 -13.19 -0.70
N ILE A 21 5.31 -11.92 -0.88
CA ILE A 21 3.92 -11.46 -0.93
C ILE A 21 3.44 -11.64 -2.38
N TYR A 22 2.41 -12.47 -2.57
CA TYR A 22 1.83 -12.66 -3.89
C TYR A 22 1.02 -11.44 -4.31
N ARG A 23 0.83 -11.26 -5.62
CA ARG A 23 0.15 -10.08 -6.18
C ARG A 23 -1.23 -9.84 -5.57
N GLU A 24 -2.00 -10.91 -5.39
CA GLU A 24 -3.34 -10.85 -4.82
C GLU A 24 -3.31 -10.38 -3.35
N GLU A 25 -2.33 -10.85 -2.59
CA GLU A 25 -2.12 -10.42 -1.20
C GLU A 25 -1.68 -8.96 -1.14
N GLU A 26 -0.77 -8.55 -2.03
CA GLU A 26 -0.33 -7.17 -2.13
C GLU A 26 -1.52 -6.22 -2.40
N GLU A 27 -2.43 -6.59 -3.30
CA GLU A 27 -3.67 -5.86 -3.58
C GLU A 27 -4.62 -5.84 -2.38
N ALA A 28 -4.78 -6.97 -1.69
CA ALA A 28 -5.58 -7.06 -0.47
C ALA A 28 -5.03 -6.17 0.65
N TYR A 29 -3.71 -6.15 0.85
CA TYR A 29 -3.04 -5.29 1.83
C TYR A 29 -3.20 -3.82 1.48
N LYS A 30 -3.07 -3.43 0.21
CA LYS A 30 -3.33 -2.06 -0.25
C LYS A 30 -4.78 -1.65 0.01
N ALA A 31 -5.74 -2.51 -0.34
CA ALA A 31 -7.16 -2.27 -0.13
C ALA A 31 -7.52 -2.15 1.37
N TRP A 32 -6.87 -2.95 2.22
CA TRP A 32 -7.01 -2.83 3.67
C TRP A 32 -6.36 -1.56 4.20
N PHE A 33 -5.12 -1.25 3.80
CA PHE A 33 -4.38 -0.07 4.24
C PHE A 33 -5.14 1.22 3.94
N ASN A 34 -5.76 1.33 2.76
CA ASN A 34 -6.59 2.48 2.38
C ASN A 34 -7.81 2.70 3.28
N LYS A 35 -8.27 1.67 3.99
CA LYS A 35 -9.37 1.78 4.97
C LYS A 35 -8.89 2.33 6.32
N THR A 36 -7.60 2.22 6.61
CA THR A 36 -7.02 2.71 7.87
C THR A 36 -7.02 4.25 7.93
N PRO A 37 -7.03 4.87 9.12
CA PRO A 37 -6.91 6.31 9.25
C PRO A 37 -5.64 6.87 8.58
N LEU A 38 -4.53 6.13 8.65
CA LEU A 38 -3.27 6.53 8.03
C LEU A 38 -3.34 6.50 6.50
N GLY A 39 -3.95 5.45 5.92
CA GLY A 39 -4.18 5.35 4.49
C GLY A 39 -5.07 6.49 3.97
N LYS A 40 -6.12 6.84 4.71
CA LYS A 40 -6.98 7.99 4.38
C LYS A 40 -6.24 9.33 4.43
N LYS A 41 -5.42 9.55 5.46
CA LYS A 41 -4.56 10.75 5.55
C LYS A 41 -3.59 10.83 4.38
N ARG A 42 -2.94 9.72 4.02
CA ARG A 42 -2.04 9.63 2.87
C ARG A 42 -2.77 9.95 1.55
N ALA A 43 -3.97 9.40 1.36
CA ALA A 43 -4.78 9.67 0.17
C ALA A 43 -5.19 11.16 0.09
N LYS A 44 -5.58 11.77 1.21
CA LYS A 44 -5.91 13.21 1.27
C LYS A 44 -4.69 14.07 0.91
N ALA A 45 -3.53 13.78 1.50
CA ALA A 45 -2.29 14.51 1.22
C ALA A 45 -1.84 14.40 -0.25
N ILE A 46 -2.01 13.22 -0.88
CA ILE A 46 -1.71 13.03 -2.30
C ILE A 46 -2.66 13.88 -3.17
N LYS A 47 -3.97 13.88 -2.87
CA LYS A 47 -4.95 14.70 -3.59
C LYS A 47 -4.68 16.19 -3.45
N GLU A 48 -4.37 16.65 -2.24
CA GLU A 48 -4.00 18.03 -1.95
C GLU A 48 -2.74 18.43 -2.72
N ALA A 49 -1.73 17.55 -2.80
CA ALA A 49 -0.52 17.78 -3.59
C ALA A 49 -0.76 17.76 -5.11
N MET A 50 -1.80 17.07 -5.58
CA MET A 50 -2.21 17.02 -6.99
C MET A 50 -3.18 18.14 -7.39
N GLY A 51 -3.63 18.98 -6.44
CA GLY A 51 -4.50 20.12 -6.71
C GLY A 51 -5.96 19.75 -7.02
N GLU A 52 -6.39 18.52 -6.73
CA GLU A 52 -7.80 18.13 -6.83
C GLU A 52 -8.55 18.55 -5.55
N ASP A 53 -9.30 19.66 -5.65
CA ASP A 53 -10.20 20.17 -4.62
C ASP A 53 -11.41 19.24 -4.40
N ASP A 54 -11.89 19.18 -3.16
CA ASP A 54 -12.81 18.16 -2.63
C ASP A 54 -14.20 18.21 -3.28
N GLY A 55 -14.40 17.36 -4.28
CA GLY A 55 -15.72 16.99 -4.81
C GLY A 55 -16.25 15.68 -4.20
N GLY A 56 -16.49 15.64 -2.88
CA GLY A 56 -17.48 14.74 -2.29
C GLY A 56 -17.03 13.34 -1.92
N GLY A 57 -17.12 13.04 -0.62
CA GLY A 57 -17.01 11.68 -0.09
C GLY A 57 -18.16 10.76 -0.54
N GLY A 58 -17.89 9.44 -0.50
CA GLY A 58 -18.94 8.42 -0.44
C GLY A 58 -18.80 7.27 -1.42
N LYS A 59 -18.18 6.18 -0.96
CA LYS A 59 -18.71 4.81 -1.10
C LYS A 59 -19.43 4.47 -2.43
N LYS A 60 -18.70 4.01 -3.44
CA LYS A 60 -19.18 3.15 -4.55
C LYS A 60 -18.23 1.96 -4.65
N GLU A 61 -18.61 0.69 -4.67
CA GLU A 61 -19.92 0.06 -4.64
C GLU A 61 -19.64 -1.39 -4.20
N LYS A 62 -20.17 -1.80 -3.05
CA LYS A 62 -20.16 -3.20 -2.59
C LYS A 62 -21.51 -3.78 -3.00
N GLY A 63 -21.52 -4.72 -3.94
CA GLY A 63 -22.64 -5.63 -4.18
C GLY A 63 -23.61 -5.27 -5.31
N LYS A 64 -23.40 -5.88 -6.49
CA LYS A 64 -24.50 -6.37 -7.33
C LYS A 64 -24.25 -7.84 -7.64
N GLU A 65 -24.54 -8.68 -6.65
CA GLU A 65 -25.16 -9.96 -6.95
C GLU A 65 -26.66 -9.69 -7.10
N LYS A 66 -27.21 -9.98 -8.27
CA LYS A 66 -28.55 -10.56 -8.43
C LYS A 66 -28.75 -11.04 -9.87
N LYS A 67 -28.60 -12.36 -9.99
CA LYS A 67 -29.21 -13.26 -10.97
C LYS A 67 -30.72 -12.99 -11.08
N LYS A 68 -31.19 -12.56 -12.26
CA LYS A 68 -32.42 -13.03 -12.91
C LYS A 68 -32.48 -12.54 -14.35
#